data_AF-A0A8T8E0X1-F1
#
_entry.id   AF-A0A8T8E0X1-F1
#
_cell.length_a   1.000
_cell.length_b   1.000
_cell.length_c   1.000
_cell.angle_alpha   90.00
_cell.angle_beta   90.00
_cell.angle_gamma   90.00
#
_symmetry.space_group_name_H-M   'P 1'
#
loop_
_entity.id
_entity.type
_entity.pdbx_description
1 polymer ?
#
loop_
_entity_poly.entity_id
_entity_poly.type
_entity_poly.pdbx_seq_one_letter_code
_entity_poly.pdbx_strand_id
1 'polypeptide(L)'
;MSVETQLYDTTGGTDWEVPELHTILQVTRDLGVVGEEDTCLTVATASINGGLEDGGGLFVLYSPARGGKDFTLRKTLEAIYGPGTVYEHPTDESETARYYSAKEANKYDIHIVGDLARVGEGTEKMLKDWGEGRDSERKVTDITKSEEDDDRTETMILECPRIVFATMATDNRNADMNDFPELLKRAFMQSVDTTKEQTERVIKRKAEEHAGQTVLQVDPVERAKIRQYFESIPVDLFTDNVNNKVSKPGMVEIARQTIEEGRMMPTEFNEARFDFDRLASMMGNMALIHHADRMTVDTGRGLLLLSAPVDYWYTMQIMGNNMVMSALNLTDEDQAILQLLNDLDYAPARKDIQQELRRLGHNIRDSDVKRALDSMRESGYITEHSGSPLTYSISDFASVTDVNVSLNYNSIVEAAADEVRNIQGIEPEVADEYVRRYCEGSGTIAVHPFTGEAVDITEDDSLGEMTSEASEKTKAIVKGEEVDEEMASIFEEEPLHAQQAKDEEAQTSLTETGGTLE
;
A
#
# COMPACT_ATOMS: atom_id res chain seq x y z
N MET A 1 23.01 32.09 15.52
CA MET A 1 21.96 32.54 14.58
C MET A 1 20.62 32.09 15.17
N SER A 2 19.49 32.75 14.91
CA SER A 2 18.20 32.20 15.37
C SER A 2 17.84 31.00 14.50
N VAL A 3 17.23 29.96 15.08
CA VAL A 3 16.79 28.75 14.36
C VAL A 3 15.97 29.10 13.11
N GLU A 4 15.10 30.12 13.21
CA GLU A 4 14.28 30.63 12.10
C GLU A 4 15.07 31.06 10.87
N THR A 5 16.33 31.48 11.01
CA THR A 5 17.16 31.88 9.84
C THR A 5 17.71 30.71 9.05
N GLN A 6 17.59 29.48 9.56
CA GLN A 6 18.03 28.25 8.91
C GLN A 6 16.87 27.38 8.44
N LEU A 7 15.64 27.75 8.79
CA LEU A 7 14.44 27.05 8.32
C LEU A 7 13.95 27.67 7.01
N TYR A 8 13.71 26.82 6.03
CA TYR A 8 13.06 27.18 4.78
C TYR A 8 11.56 26.94 4.91
N ASP A 9 10.77 27.91 4.47
CA ASP A 9 9.32 27.81 4.47
C ASP A 9 8.81 27.15 3.17
N THR A 10 8.42 25.89 3.28
CA THR A 10 7.84 25.11 2.17
C THR A 10 6.40 25.50 1.84
N THR A 11 5.74 26.27 2.70
CA THR A 11 4.33 26.68 2.51
C THR A 11 4.18 27.93 1.65
N GLY A 12 5.30 28.61 1.35
CA GLY A 12 5.29 29.90 0.64
C GLY A 12 4.58 31.01 1.42
N GLY A 13 4.56 30.93 2.76
CA GLY A 13 3.90 31.87 3.65
C GLY A 13 2.40 31.61 3.85
N THR A 14 1.90 30.45 3.44
CA THR A 14 0.49 30.06 3.60
C THR A 14 0.33 29.20 4.85
N ASP A 15 -0.61 29.56 5.71
CA ASP A 15 -0.95 28.76 6.89
C ASP A 15 -1.84 27.59 6.46
N TRP A 16 -1.20 26.47 6.10
CA TRP A 16 -1.88 25.25 5.70
C TRP A 16 -2.26 24.41 6.92
N GLU A 17 -3.50 23.91 6.93
CA GLU A 17 -3.93 22.86 7.84
C GLU A 17 -3.68 21.52 7.15
N VAL A 18 -2.78 20.71 7.70
CA VAL A 18 -2.44 19.40 7.12
C VAL A 18 -3.64 18.46 7.25
N PRO A 19 -4.16 17.90 6.14
CA PRO A 19 -5.28 16.97 6.19
C PRO A 19 -4.92 15.69 6.94
N GLU A 20 -5.78 15.29 7.89
CA GLU A 20 -5.68 13.96 8.49
C GLU A 20 -5.93 12.87 7.42
N LEU A 21 -5.11 11.81 7.42
CA LEU A 21 -5.27 10.67 6.51
C LEU A 21 -6.66 10.02 6.63
N HIS A 22 -7.20 9.96 7.86
CA HIS A 22 -8.56 9.49 8.10
C HIS A 22 -9.61 10.34 7.38
N THR A 23 -9.42 11.66 7.33
CA THR A 23 -10.34 12.55 6.61
C THR A 23 -10.29 12.28 5.11
N ILE A 24 -9.12 11.97 4.54
CA ILE A 24 -9.00 11.54 3.13
C ILE A 24 -9.85 10.29 2.86
N LEU A 25 -9.82 9.30 3.76
CA LEU A 25 -10.68 8.12 3.66
C LEU A 25 -12.18 8.45 3.73
N GLN A 26 -12.58 9.42 4.56
CA GLN A 26 -13.97 9.85 4.57
C GLN A 26 -14.38 10.51 3.25
N VAL A 27 -13.46 11.25 2.59
CA VAL A 27 -13.72 11.80 1.25
C VAL A 27 -13.87 10.68 0.21
N THR A 28 -13.01 9.65 0.21
CA THR A 28 -13.15 8.52 -0.74
C THR A 28 -14.46 7.75 -0.49
N ARG A 29 -14.86 7.62 0.78
CA ARG A 29 -16.15 7.03 1.16
C ARG A 29 -17.34 7.84 0.66
N ASP A 30 -17.26 9.15 0.75
CA ASP A 30 -18.26 10.05 0.20
C ASP A 30 -18.36 9.96 -1.33
N LEU A 31 -17.29 9.52 -2.00
CA LEU A 31 -17.26 9.22 -3.44
C LEU A 31 -17.70 7.78 -3.79
N GLY A 32 -18.06 6.98 -2.79
CA GLY A 32 -18.67 5.65 -2.94
C GLY A 32 -17.72 4.47 -2.72
N VAL A 33 -16.45 4.71 -2.35
CA VAL A 33 -15.51 3.64 -1.99
C VAL A 33 -15.84 3.11 -0.59
N VAL A 34 -15.77 1.80 -0.37
CA VAL A 34 -16.04 1.19 0.94
C VAL A 34 -15.09 0.02 1.13
N GLY A 35 -14.45 -0.11 2.30
CA GLY A 35 -13.67 -1.30 2.66
C GLY A 35 -12.32 -1.43 1.96
N GLU A 36 -11.87 -0.40 1.24
CA GLU A 36 -10.60 -0.36 0.51
C GLU A 36 -9.65 0.68 1.12
N GLU A 37 -9.70 0.84 2.44
CA GLU A 37 -9.02 1.92 3.15
C GLU A 37 -7.49 1.88 2.93
N ASP A 38 -6.86 0.70 3.06
CA ASP A 38 -5.43 0.49 2.83
C ASP A 38 -5.03 0.85 1.40
N THR A 39 -5.78 0.37 0.42
CA THR A 39 -5.57 0.66 -1.01
C THR A 39 -5.70 2.16 -1.28
N CYS A 40 -6.68 2.83 -0.66
CA CYS A 40 -6.87 4.28 -0.83
C CYS A 40 -5.68 5.07 -0.30
N LEU A 41 -5.24 4.82 0.94
CA LEU A 41 -4.11 5.56 1.51
C LEU A 41 -2.79 5.22 0.84
N THR A 42 -2.62 3.98 0.38
CA THR A 42 -1.47 3.57 -0.41
C THR A 42 -1.41 4.33 -1.73
N VAL A 43 -2.52 4.40 -2.49
CA VAL A 43 -2.60 5.17 -3.73
C VAL A 43 -2.34 6.65 -3.48
N ALA A 44 -2.93 7.23 -2.42
CA ALA A 44 -2.71 8.63 -2.07
C ALA A 44 -1.22 8.92 -1.77
N THR A 45 -0.59 8.06 -0.97
CA THR A 45 0.84 8.20 -0.61
C THR A 45 1.75 8.01 -1.82
N ALA A 46 1.49 6.98 -2.63
CA ALA A 46 2.29 6.69 -3.82
C ALA A 46 2.16 7.81 -4.89
N SER A 47 1.00 8.47 -4.96
CA SER A 47 0.76 9.54 -5.94
C SER A 47 1.62 10.79 -5.77
N ILE A 48 2.27 10.96 -4.62
CA ILE A 48 3.20 12.07 -4.36
C ILE A 48 4.46 11.94 -5.21
N ASN A 49 5.14 10.78 -5.17
CA ASN A 49 6.41 10.58 -5.89
C ASN A 49 6.75 9.13 -6.27
N GLY A 50 5.78 8.30 -6.66
CA GLY A 50 6.06 7.05 -7.39
C GLY A 50 6.59 5.86 -6.59
N GLY A 51 7.27 6.13 -5.47
CA GLY A 51 7.98 5.12 -4.68
C GLY A 51 9.48 5.06 -4.96
N LEU A 52 10.06 6.01 -5.72
CA LEU A 52 11.52 6.14 -5.92
C LEU A 52 11.98 7.55 -5.52
N GLU A 53 13.18 7.70 -4.93
CA GLU A 53 13.64 9.02 -4.45
C GLU A 53 13.79 10.05 -5.58
N ASP A 54 14.24 9.61 -6.76
CA ASP A 54 14.47 10.47 -7.93
C ASP A 54 13.21 10.59 -8.84
N GLY A 55 12.06 10.11 -8.35
CA GLY A 55 10.79 10.12 -9.09
C GLY A 55 10.56 8.90 -9.97
N GLY A 56 9.29 8.71 -10.34
CA GLY A 56 8.83 7.54 -11.06
C GLY A 56 8.55 6.35 -10.17
N GLY A 57 7.92 5.34 -10.78
CA GLY A 57 7.52 4.12 -10.10
C GLY A 57 6.26 3.53 -10.72
N LEU A 58 6.16 2.21 -10.59
CA LEU A 58 5.05 1.43 -11.12
C LEU A 58 4.27 0.82 -9.96
N PHE A 59 2.99 1.12 -9.92
CA PHE A 59 2.07 0.59 -8.93
C PHE A 59 0.98 -0.21 -9.64
N VAL A 60 0.84 -1.49 -9.31
CA VAL A 60 -0.11 -2.39 -9.97
C VAL A 60 -1.20 -2.81 -8.99
N LEU A 61 -2.44 -2.40 -9.28
CA LEU A 61 -3.60 -2.96 -8.62
C LEU A 61 -4.00 -4.26 -9.30
N TYR A 62 -4.11 -5.35 -8.55
CA TYR A 62 -4.48 -6.66 -9.07
C TYR A 62 -5.65 -7.28 -8.31
N SER A 63 -6.48 -8.02 -9.02
CA SER A 63 -7.59 -8.84 -8.48
C SER A 63 -8.34 -9.49 -9.64
N PRO A 64 -9.29 -10.40 -9.40
CA PRO A 64 -10.24 -10.81 -10.44
C PRO A 64 -10.96 -9.63 -11.11
N ALA A 65 -11.46 -9.86 -12.33
CA ALA A 65 -12.28 -8.89 -13.03
C ALA A 65 -13.48 -8.45 -12.16
N ARG A 66 -13.79 -7.14 -12.21
CA ARG A 66 -14.86 -6.49 -11.44
C ARG A 66 -14.62 -6.42 -9.91
N GLY A 67 -13.40 -6.68 -9.43
CA GLY A 67 -13.03 -6.47 -8.02
C GLY A 67 -13.07 -5.01 -7.56
N GLY A 68 -13.10 -4.02 -8.47
CA GLY A 68 -13.22 -2.60 -8.11
C GLY A 68 -11.94 -1.76 -8.30
N LYS A 69 -10.83 -2.35 -8.75
CA LYS A 69 -9.52 -1.68 -9.00
C LYS A 69 -9.64 -0.28 -9.60
N ASP A 70 -10.21 -0.18 -10.80
CA ASP A 70 -10.29 1.10 -11.52
C ASP A 70 -11.16 2.12 -10.77
N PHE A 71 -12.21 1.65 -10.06
CA PHE A 71 -13.09 2.50 -9.29
C PHE A 71 -12.37 3.06 -8.07
N THR A 72 -11.73 2.20 -7.27
CA THR A 72 -10.96 2.60 -6.09
C THR A 72 -9.85 3.59 -6.47
N LEU A 73 -9.01 3.24 -7.45
CA LEU A 73 -7.93 4.10 -7.93
C LEU A 73 -8.43 5.48 -8.35
N ARG A 74 -9.44 5.54 -9.23
CA ARG A 74 -9.96 6.81 -9.76
C ARG A 74 -10.61 7.66 -8.67
N LYS A 75 -11.36 7.04 -7.75
CA LYS A 75 -12.04 7.77 -6.68
C LYS A 75 -11.08 8.29 -5.62
N THR A 76 -10.00 7.58 -5.34
CA THR A 76 -8.93 8.10 -4.50
C THR A 76 -8.26 9.32 -5.12
N LEU A 77 -7.83 9.24 -6.39
CA LEU A 77 -7.20 10.37 -7.07
C LEU A 77 -8.17 11.56 -7.22
N GLU A 78 -9.46 11.31 -7.48
CA GLU A 78 -10.50 12.34 -7.49
C GLU A 78 -10.72 12.99 -6.10
N ALA A 79 -10.51 12.25 -5.01
CA ALA A 79 -10.61 12.79 -3.66
C ALA A 79 -9.53 13.85 -3.42
N ILE A 80 -8.26 13.51 -3.72
CA ILE A 80 -7.09 14.33 -3.37
C ILE A 80 -6.67 15.34 -4.44
N TYR A 81 -6.95 15.12 -5.72
CA TYR A 81 -6.58 16.03 -6.81
C TYR A 81 -7.77 16.58 -7.60
N GLY A 82 -8.96 15.99 -7.41
CA GLY A 82 -10.12 16.32 -8.24
C GLY A 82 -10.04 15.70 -9.65
N PRO A 83 -11.00 16.04 -10.52
CA PRO A 83 -11.08 15.45 -11.86
C PRO A 83 -10.05 16.06 -12.82
N GLY A 84 -9.47 15.22 -13.68
CA GLY A 84 -8.65 15.68 -14.82
C GLY A 84 -7.16 15.87 -14.51
N THR A 85 -6.66 15.32 -13.42
CA THR A 85 -5.24 15.40 -13.00
C THR A 85 -4.41 14.20 -13.44
N VAL A 86 -5.02 13.24 -14.14
CA VAL A 86 -4.38 11.99 -14.57
C VAL A 86 -4.44 11.84 -16.08
N TYR A 87 -3.39 11.28 -16.68
CA TYR A 87 -3.40 10.87 -18.08
C TYR A 87 -3.71 9.37 -18.18
N GLU A 88 -4.86 9.04 -18.78
CA GLU A 88 -5.24 7.65 -19.05
C GLU A 88 -4.74 7.22 -20.42
N HIS A 89 -3.83 6.25 -20.43
CA HIS A 89 -3.34 5.65 -21.67
C HIS A 89 -4.43 4.78 -22.30
N PRO A 90 -4.78 4.98 -23.58
CA PRO A 90 -5.74 4.11 -24.25
C PRO A 90 -5.22 2.66 -24.33
N THR A 91 -6.09 1.70 -24.06
CA THR A 91 -5.71 0.27 -24.01
C THR A 91 -5.29 -0.29 -25.36
N ASP A 92 -5.87 0.23 -26.44
CA ASP A 92 -5.71 -0.32 -27.80
C ASP A 92 -4.74 0.53 -28.65
N GLU A 93 -4.00 1.44 -28.02
CA GLU A 93 -3.08 2.32 -28.72
C GLU A 93 -1.77 1.61 -29.09
N SER A 94 -1.41 1.66 -30.36
CA SER A 94 -0.11 1.14 -30.82
C SER A 94 1.03 1.88 -30.14
N GLU A 95 2.15 1.20 -29.90
CA GLU A 95 3.35 1.79 -29.31
C GLU A 95 3.72 3.13 -29.97
N THR A 96 3.70 3.20 -31.31
CA THR A 96 4.06 4.41 -32.06
C THR A 96 3.13 5.59 -31.74
N ALA A 97 1.83 5.32 -31.62
CA ALA A 97 0.83 6.35 -31.37
C ALA A 97 1.01 6.99 -29.98
N ARG A 98 1.42 6.21 -28.98
CA ARG A 98 1.75 6.71 -27.63
C ARG A 98 2.85 7.76 -27.67
N TYR A 99 3.94 7.50 -28.40
CA TYR A 99 5.02 8.47 -28.55
C TYR A 99 4.57 9.72 -29.32
N TYR A 100 3.68 9.61 -30.31
CA TYR A 100 3.09 10.78 -30.96
C TYR A 100 2.18 11.60 -30.03
N SER A 101 1.62 10.98 -29.00
CA SER A 101 0.85 11.64 -27.94
C SER A 101 1.71 12.21 -26.80
N ALA A 102 3.04 12.05 -26.83
CA ALA A 102 3.94 12.41 -25.73
C ALA A 102 3.78 13.86 -25.26
N LYS A 103 3.56 14.81 -26.18
CA LYS A 103 3.34 16.22 -25.83
C LYS A 103 2.09 16.43 -24.94
N GLU A 104 1.07 15.60 -25.10
CA GLU A 104 -0.11 15.64 -24.23
C GLU A 104 0.13 14.86 -22.94
N ALA A 105 0.70 13.65 -23.04
CA ALA A 105 0.98 12.80 -21.89
C ALA A 105 1.91 13.49 -20.87
N ASN A 106 3.02 14.07 -21.32
CA ASN A 106 4.02 14.74 -20.47
C ASN A 106 3.49 16.01 -19.75
N LYS A 107 2.22 16.38 -19.92
CA LYS A 107 1.59 17.45 -19.12
C LYS A 107 1.07 16.95 -17.77
N TYR A 108 1.02 15.64 -17.56
CA TYR A 108 0.44 15.01 -16.40
C TYR A 108 1.52 14.23 -15.65
N ASP A 109 1.56 14.43 -14.33
CA ASP A 109 2.54 13.74 -13.47
C ASP A 109 2.07 12.35 -13.04
N ILE A 110 0.78 12.05 -13.24
CA ILE A 110 0.16 10.79 -12.84
C ILE A 110 -0.41 10.12 -14.08
N HIS A 111 0.10 8.94 -14.39
CA HIS A 111 -0.37 8.13 -15.52
C HIS A 111 -1.15 6.92 -15.03
N ILE A 112 -2.20 6.57 -15.78
CA ILE A 112 -2.93 5.32 -15.60
C ILE A 112 -2.80 4.50 -16.88
N VAL A 113 -2.30 3.27 -16.77
CA VAL A 113 -2.31 2.27 -17.82
C VAL A 113 -3.35 1.22 -17.46
N GLY A 114 -4.31 0.96 -18.36
CA GLY A 114 -5.35 -0.03 -18.13
C GLY A 114 -4.83 -1.47 -18.05
N ASP A 115 -5.74 -2.43 -18.16
CA ASP A 115 -5.49 -3.88 -18.00
C ASP A 115 -4.17 -4.37 -18.64
N LEU A 116 -3.17 -4.67 -17.80
CA LEU A 116 -1.84 -5.13 -18.21
C LEU A 116 -1.89 -6.39 -19.08
N ALA A 117 -2.94 -7.21 -18.95
CA ALA A 117 -3.10 -8.39 -19.77
C ALA A 117 -3.31 -8.12 -21.27
N ARG A 118 -3.46 -6.85 -21.67
CA ARG A 118 -3.60 -6.41 -23.08
C ARG A 118 -2.40 -5.62 -23.58
N VAL A 119 -1.38 -5.47 -22.75
CA VAL A 119 -0.19 -4.66 -23.01
C VAL A 119 0.73 -5.41 -23.97
N GLY A 120 1.09 -4.77 -25.08
CA GLY A 120 2.10 -5.29 -26.01
C GLY A 120 3.52 -5.03 -25.53
N GLU A 121 4.50 -5.70 -26.13
CA GLU A 121 5.94 -5.61 -25.79
C GLU A 121 6.46 -4.17 -25.68
N GLY A 122 6.02 -3.27 -26.58
CA GLY A 122 6.41 -1.86 -26.55
C GLY A 122 5.91 -1.10 -25.31
N THR A 123 4.71 -1.42 -24.83
CA THR A 123 4.16 -0.82 -23.61
C THR A 123 4.78 -1.46 -22.37
N GLU A 124 5.12 -2.76 -22.40
CA GLU A 124 5.88 -3.40 -21.33
C GLU A 124 7.25 -2.74 -21.14
N LYS A 125 7.99 -2.49 -22.24
CA LYS A 125 9.28 -1.79 -22.19
C LYS A 125 9.15 -0.39 -21.56
N MET A 126 8.15 0.38 -21.98
CA MET A 126 7.86 1.70 -21.41
C MET A 126 7.58 1.62 -19.91
N LEU A 127 6.77 0.66 -19.46
CA LEU A 127 6.49 0.47 -18.04
C LEU A 127 7.72 0.02 -17.24
N LYS A 128 8.66 -0.73 -17.85
CA LYS A 128 9.94 -1.06 -17.20
C LYS A 128 10.82 0.16 -17.01
N ASP A 129 10.92 1.03 -18.03
CA ASP A 129 11.67 2.28 -17.93
C ASP A 129 11.10 3.17 -16.82
N TRP A 130 9.78 3.36 -16.81
CA TRP A 130 9.10 4.15 -15.77
C TRP A 130 9.14 3.54 -14.38
N GLY A 131 9.08 2.20 -14.27
CA GLY A 131 9.26 1.50 -13.00
C GLY A 131 10.68 1.62 -12.42
N GLU A 132 11.65 2.05 -13.23
CA GLU A 132 13.03 2.37 -12.81
C GLU A 132 13.28 3.89 -12.75
N GLY A 133 12.23 4.73 -12.86
CA GLY A 133 12.37 6.19 -12.82
C GLY A 133 13.06 6.79 -14.06
N ARG A 134 13.01 6.11 -15.21
CA ARG A 134 13.65 6.58 -16.45
C ARG A 134 12.64 6.94 -17.53
N ASP A 135 12.98 7.95 -18.32
CA ASP A 135 12.26 8.27 -19.54
C ASP A 135 12.27 7.09 -20.52
N SER A 136 11.17 6.91 -21.24
CA SER A 136 11.11 5.91 -22.30
C SER A 136 11.44 6.55 -23.64
N GLU A 137 12.42 5.99 -24.33
CA GLU A 137 12.92 6.50 -25.60
C GLU A 137 12.59 5.57 -26.77
N ARG A 138 12.20 6.18 -27.89
CA ARG A 138 12.03 5.50 -29.17
C ARG A 138 12.72 6.26 -30.29
N LYS A 139 13.58 5.55 -31.04
CA LYS A 139 14.21 6.07 -32.24
C LYS A 139 13.34 5.79 -33.46
N VAL A 140 13.02 6.82 -34.23
CA VAL A 140 12.25 6.73 -35.47
C VAL A 140 13.10 7.25 -36.62
N THR A 141 13.14 6.51 -37.71
CA THR A 141 13.81 6.94 -38.94
C THR A 141 12.86 7.82 -39.75
N ASP A 142 13.26 9.07 -39.99
CA ASP A 142 12.55 9.98 -40.89
C ASP A 142 12.76 9.53 -42.33
N ILE A 143 11.69 8.98 -42.92
CA ILE A 143 11.67 8.48 -44.30
C ILE A 143 11.68 9.61 -45.35
N THR A 144 11.53 10.87 -44.93
CA THR A 144 11.57 12.04 -45.81
C THR A 144 12.98 12.60 -46.00
N LYS A 145 13.94 12.17 -45.18
CA LYS A 145 15.37 12.55 -45.29
C LYS A 145 16.17 11.52 -46.10
N SER A 146 17.25 12.00 -46.72
CA SER A 146 18.18 11.19 -47.52
C SER A 146 18.82 10.07 -46.68
N GLU A 147 19.20 8.94 -47.31
CA GLU A 147 19.95 7.90 -46.61
C GLU A 147 21.35 8.35 -46.16
N GLU A 148 21.86 9.43 -46.76
CA GLU A 148 23.16 10.02 -46.45
C GLU A 148 23.10 11.13 -45.37
N ASP A 149 21.90 11.44 -44.83
CA ASP A 149 21.76 12.41 -43.73
C ASP A 149 22.04 11.75 -42.37
N ASP A 150 23.04 12.24 -41.65
CA ASP A 150 23.34 11.80 -40.27
C ASP A 150 22.17 12.11 -39.29
N ASP A 151 21.30 13.08 -39.62
CA ASP A 151 20.10 13.48 -38.86
C ASP A 151 18.82 12.73 -39.28
N ARG A 152 18.93 11.58 -39.94
CA ARG A 152 17.77 10.76 -40.38
C ARG A 152 17.00 10.11 -39.22
N THR A 153 17.53 10.15 -38.00
CA THR A 153 16.91 9.50 -36.84
C THR A 153 16.44 10.56 -35.84
N GLU A 154 15.15 10.57 -35.55
CA GLU A 154 14.56 11.39 -34.49
C GLU A 154 14.29 10.51 -33.27
N THR A 155 14.71 10.95 -32.08
CA THR A 155 14.37 10.28 -30.82
C THR A 155 13.12 10.94 -30.25
N MET A 156 12.06 10.15 -30.12
CA MET A 156 10.86 10.52 -29.38
C MET A 156 11.04 10.11 -27.93
N ILE A 157 10.75 11.02 -27.00
CA ILE A 157 10.89 10.82 -25.56
C ILE A 157 9.52 10.92 -24.93
N LEU A 158 9.17 9.91 -24.15
CA LEU A 158 8.02 9.93 -23.26
C LEU A 158 8.58 10.04 -21.84
N GLU A 159 8.40 11.21 -21.22
CA GLU A 159 9.01 11.52 -19.92
C GLU A 159 8.45 10.58 -18.85
N CYS A 160 9.27 10.24 -17.87
CA CYS A 160 8.82 9.45 -16.73
C CYS A 160 7.85 10.30 -15.90
N PRO A 161 6.56 9.90 -15.78
CA PRO A 161 5.65 10.58 -14.86
C PRO A 161 6.08 10.29 -13.42
N ARG A 162 5.65 11.12 -12.46
CA ARG A 162 5.91 10.88 -11.03
C ARG A 162 5.45 9.51 -10.59
N ILE A 163 4.32 9.03 -11.10
CA ILE A 163 3.87 7.65 -10.88
C ILE A 163 3.06 7.11 -12.06
N VAL A 164 3.14 5.79 -12.25
CA VAL A 164 2.25 5.03 -13.12
C VAL A 164 1.44 4.06 -12.29
N PHE A 165 0.12 4.20 -12.34
CA PHE A 165 -0.78 3.17 -11.88
C PHE A 165 -1.17 2.26 -13.03
N ALA A 166 -1.09 0.95 -12.81
CA ALA A 166 -1.57 -0.05 -13.73
C ALA A 166 -2.59 -0.95 -13.04
N THR A 167 -3.53 -1.49 -13.81
CA THR A 167 -4.48 -2.47 -13.30
C THR A 167 -4.30 -3.81 -14.00
N MET A 168 -4.51 -4.91 -13.28
CA MET A 168 -4.40 -6.26 -13.84
C MET A 168 -5.54 -7.16 -13.37
N ALA A 169 -6.15 -7.87 -14.31
CA ALA A 169 -7.14 -8.89 -14.01
C ALA A 169 -6.45 -10.27 -13.85
N THR A 170 -6.45 -10.82 -12.64
CA THR A 170 -5.79 -12.12 -12.35
C THR A 170 -6.51 -13.31 -12.98
N ASP A 171 -7.79 -13.13 -13.34
CA ASP A 171 -8.65 -14.17 -13.88
C ASP A 171 -8.66 -14.21 -15.42
N ASN A 172 -7.85 -13.37 -16.06
CA ASN A 172 -7.67 -13.35 -17.50
C ASN A 172 -7.05 -14.68 -17.98
N ARG A 173 -7.60 -15.24 -19.06
CA ARG A 173 -7.15 -16.52 -19.62
C ARG A 173 -6.02 -16.37 -20.65
N ASN A 174 -5.78 -15.14 -21.11
CA ASN A 174 -4.86 -14.86 -22.21
C ASN A 174 -3.52 -14.30 -21.74
N ALA A 175 -3.38 -13.93 -20.47
CA ALA A 175 -2.15 -13.44 -19.88
C ALA A 175 -2.10 -13.80 -18.40
N ASP A 176 -0.93 -14.21 -17.94
CA ASP A 176 -0.62 -14.56 -16.55
C ASP A 176 0.32 -13.51 -15.94
N MET A 177 0.30 -13.35 -14.61
CA MET A 177 1.30 -12.54 -13.91
C MET A 177 2.71 -13.05 -14.19
N ASN A 178 2.87 -14.37 -14.28
CA ASN A 178 4.13 -15.01 -14.60
C ASN A 178 4.63 -14.74 -16.03
N ASP A 179 3.80 -14.17 -16.91
CA ASP A 179 4.24 -13.75 -18.24
C ASP A 179 5.06 -12.45 -18.20
N PHE A 180 5.00 -11.69 -17.09
CA PHE A 180 5.67 -10.40 -16.92
C PHE A 180 6.61 -10.34 -15.70
N PRO A 181 7.49 -11.34 -15.48
CA PRO A 181 8.23 -11.47 -14.22
C PRO A 181 9.20 -10.30 -13.98
N GLU A 182 9.75 -9.72 -15.04
CA GLU A 182 10.63 -8.55 -14.94
C GLU A 182 9.85 -7.27 -14.56
N LEU A 183 8.64 -7.13 -15.09
CA LEU A 183 7.79 -5.97 -14.81
C LEU A 183 7.28 -6.01 -13.38
N LEU A 184 6.87 -7.19 -12.90
CA LEU A 184 6.37 -7.37 -11.53
C LEU A 184 7.44 -7.06 -10.49
N LYS A 185 8.70 -7.45 -10.73
CA LYS A 185 9.83 -7.06 -9.86
C LYS A 185 10.07 -5.54 -9.79
N ARG A 186 9.54 -4.78 -10.75
CA ARG A 186 9.59 -3.32 -10.82
C ARG A 186 8.28 -2.65 -10.41
N ALA A 187 7.24 -3.42 -10.11
CA ALA A 187 5.95 -2.94 -9.65
C ALA A 187 5.79 -3.12 -8.14
N PHE A 188 5.14 -2.17 -7.47
CA PHE A 188 4.56 -2.42 -6.17
C PHE A 188 3.17 -3.00 -6.40
N MET A 189 2.89 -4.18 -5.84
CA MET A 189 1.66 -4.92 -6.10
C MET A 189 0.69 -4.73 -4.95
N GLN A 190 -0.53 -4.29 -5.24
CA GLN A 190 -1.61 -4.15 -4.25
C GLN A 190 -2.84 -4.91 -4.72
N SER A 191 -3.35 -5.82 -3.89
CA SER A 191 -4.61 -6.47 -4.16
C SER A 191 -5.79 -5.59 -3.74
N VAL A 192 -6.97 -5.90 -4.28
CA VAL A 192 -8.25 -5.30 -3.89
C VAL A 192 -9.09 -6.41 -3.26
N ASP A 193 -9.80 -6.09 -2.18
CA ASP A 193 -10.55 -7.07 -1.41
C ASP A 193 -11.67 -7.71 -2.26
N THR A 194 -11.62 -9.04 -2.38
CA THR A 194 -12.58 -9.83 -3.17
C THR A 194 -13.45 -10.76 -2.33
N THR A 195 -13.47 -10.54 -1.01
CA THR A 195 -14.26 -11.32 -0.07
C THR A 195 -15.78 -11.13 -0.27
N LYS A 196 -16.54 -12.08 0.29
CA LYS A 196 -18.00 -12.01 0.29
C LYS A 196 -18.48 -10.81 1.09
N GLU A 197 -17.85 -10.56 2.22
CA GLU A 197 -18.12 -9.47 3.16
C GLU A 197 -17.96 -8.13 2.45
N GLN A 198 -16.85 -7.94 1.73
CA GLN A 198 -16.62 -6.75 0.93
C GLN A 198 -17.67 -6.57 -0.17
N THR A 199 -18.02 -7.65 -0.87
CA THR A 199 -19.08 -7.63 -1.87
C THR A 199 -20.42 -7.17 -1.29
N GLU A 200 -20.79 -7.66 -0.10
CA GLU A 200 -22.01 -7.27 0.60
C GLU A 200 -22.00 -5.79 1.02
N ARG A 201 -20.85 -5.30 1.54
CA ARG A 201 -20.65 -3.87 1.86
C ARG A 201 -20.87 -2.98 0.63
N VAL A 202 -20.27 -3.33 -0.51
CA VAL A 202 -20.40 -2.58 -1.76
C VAL A 202 -21.83 -2.60 -2.31
N ILE A 203 -22.51 -3.75 -2.27
CA ILE A 203 -23.92 -3.85 -2.70
C ILE A 203 -24.81 -2.95 -1.84
N LYS A 204 -24.65 -3.02 -0.52
CA LYS A 204 -25.41 -2.18 0.42
C LYS A 204 -25.17 -0.70 0.15
N ARG A 205 -23.92 -0.28 -0.01
CA ARG A 205 -23.58 1.11 -0.34
C ARG A 205 -24.23 1.58 -1.64
N LYS A 206 -24.15 0.79 -2.71
CA LYS A 206 -24.79 1.12 -4.00
C LYS A 206 -26.31 1.22 -3.87
N ALA A 207 -26.93 0.36 -3.05
CA ALA A 207 -28.36 0.43 -2.78
C ALA A 207 -28.74 1.72 -2.03
N GLU A 208 -27.96 2.13 -1.03
CA GLU A 208 -28.13 3.39 -0.31
C GLU A 208 -27.99 4.61 -1.24
N GLU A 209 -27.01 4.59 -2.16
CA GLU A 209 -26.82 5.62 -3.20
C GLU A 209 -28.04 5.72 -4.13
N HIS A 210 -28.53 4.59 -4.63
CA HIS A 210 -29.73 4.55 -5.46
C HIS A 210 -31.00 4.99 -4.72
N ALA A 211 -31.05 4.75 -3.41
CA ALA A 211 -32.13 5.20 -2.55
C ALA A 211 -32.00 6.69 -2.15
N GLY A 212 -30.88 7.35 -2.46
CA GLY A 212 -30.59 8.72 -2.03
C GLY A 212 -30.39 8.85 -0.52
N GLN A 213 -29.97 7.77 0.15
CA GLN A 213 -29.80 7.69 1.60
C GLN A 213 -28.36 7.97 2.08
N THR A 214 -27.48 8.39 1.18
CA THR A 214 -26.08 8.69 1.51
C THR A 214 -25.94 10.07 2.14
N VAL A 215 -25.31 10.11 3.31
CA VAL A 215 -24.89 11.34 3.98
C VAL A 215 -23.40 11.54 3.74
N LEU A 216 -23.03 12.75 3.31
CA LEU A 216 -21.64 13.15 3.16
C LEU A 216 -21.02 13.35 4.55
N GLN A 217 -19.88 12.72 4.79
CA GLN A 217 -19.10 12.83 6.03
C GLN A 217 -18.27 14.11 6.04
N VAL A 218 -17.71 14.48 4.89
CA VAL A 218 -16.86 15.67 4.73
C VAL A 218 -17.57 16.70 3.87
N ASP A 219 -17.64 17.95 4.33
CA ASP A 219 -18.31 19.00 3.60
C ASP A 219 -17.51 19.44 2.33
N PRO A 220 -18.18 20.03 1.33
CA PRO A 220 -17.53 20.37 0.06
C PRO A 220 -16.39 21.40 0.16
N VAL A 221 -16.41 22.28 1.17
CA VAL A 221 -15.35 23.29 1.36
C VAL A 221 -14.09 22.60 1.86
N GLU A 222 -14.23 21.71 2.84
CA GLU A 222 -13.10 20.96 3.38
C GLU A 222 -12.45 20.07 2.31
N ARG A 223 -13.24 19.41 1.47
CA ARG A 223 -12.72 18.66 0.32
C ARG A 223 -11.92 19.54 -0.66
N ALA A 224 -12.38 20.77 -0.88
CA ALA A 224 -11.67 21.69 -1.76
C ALA A 224 -10.33 22.13 -1.15
N LYS A 225 -10.27 22.32 0.18
CA LYS A 225 -9.01 22.61 0.88
C LYS A 225 -8.04 21.44 0.79
N ILE A 226 -8.49 20.21 0.99
CA ILE A 226 -7.66 19.01 0.87
C ILE A 226 -7.02 18.98 -0.52
N ARG A 227 -7.80 19.21 -1.58
CA ARG A 227 -7.27 19.25 -2.95
C ARG A 227 -6.25 20.35 -3.16
N GLN A 228 -6.56 21.55 -2.67
CA GLN A 228 -5.65 22.69 -2.77
C GLN A 228 -4.34 22.43 -2.00
N TYR A 229 -4.42 21.76 -0.86
CA TYR A 229 -3.25 21.36 -0.08
C TYR A 229 -2.39 20.35 -0.84
N PHE A 230 -2.99 19.29 -1.41
CA PHE A 230 -2.27 18.28 -2.20
C PHE A 230 -1.59 18.88 -3.44
N GLU A 231 -2.21 19.86 -4.10
CA GLU A 231 -1.59 20.63 -5.19
C GLU A 231 -0.41 21.49 -4.73
N SER A 232 -0.36 21.87 -3.44
CA SER A 232 0.69 22.72 -2.87
C SER A 232 1.91 21.96 -2.36
N ILE A 233 1.84 20.62 -2.28
CA ILE A 233 2.95 19.79 -1.81
C ILE A 233 4.17 20.04 -2.72
N PRO A 234 5.33 20.43 -2.16
CA PRO A 234 6.47 20.90 -2.94
C PRO A 234 7.32 19.74 -3.48
N VAL A 235 6.70 18.82 -4.24
CA VAL A 235 7.39 17.62 -4.75
C VAL A 235 8.61 17.99 -5.58
N ASP A 236 8.44 18.87 -6.58
CA ASP A 236 9.51 19.31 -7.49
C ASP A 236 10.69 19.95 -6.75
N LEU A 237 10.46 20.53 -5.57
CA LEU A 237 11.52 21.12 -4.77
C LEU A 237 12.51 20.05 -4.30
N PHE A 238 12.06 18.82 -4.06
CA PHE A 238 12.85 17.72 -3.53
C PHE A 238 13.17 16.62 -4.55
N THR A 239 12.51 16.60 -5.71
CA THR A 239 12.78 15.63 -6.79
C THR A 239 13.65 16.22 -7.90
N ASP A 240 13.42 17.48 -8.29
CA ASP A 240 14.07 18.05 -9.48
C ASP A 240 15.41 18.70 -9.15
N ASN A 241 15.68 18.95 -7.87
CA ASN A 241 16.93 19.52 -7.40
C ASN A 241 17.77 18.48 -6.69
N VAL A 242 18.84 18.05 -7.35
CA VAL A 242 19.81 17.04 -6.86
C VAL A 242 20.37 17.28 -5.45
N ASN A 243 20.38 18.53 -5.00
CA ASN A 243 20.90 18.88 -3.67
C ASN A 243 19.83 18.89 -2.58
N ASN A 244 18.55 18.95 -2.95
CA ASN A 244 17.45 18.93 -2.00
C ASN A 244 17.00 17.48 -1.79
N LYS A 245 16.72 17.10 -0.54
CA LYS A 245 16.33 15.72 -0.21
C LYS A 245 15.35 15.67 0.96
N VAL A 246 14.58 14.60 1.01
CA VAL A 246 13.84 14.22 2.22
C VAL A 246 14.73 13.31 3.07
N SER A 247 15.25 13.86 4.15
CA SER A 247 16.11 13.13 5.09
C SER A 247 15.28 12.34 6.09
N LYS A 248 15.74 11.12 6.38
CA LYS A 248 15.02 10.13 7.20
C LYS A 248 15.87 9.70 8.40
N PRO A 249 15.95 10.51 9.47
CA PRO A 249 16.86 10.27 10.60
C PRO A 249 16.71 8.88 11.26
N GLY A 250 15.49 8.35 11.35
CA GLY A 250 15.26 7.03 11.97
C GLY A 250 15.51 5.82 11.06
N MET A 251 15.82 6.02 9.78
CA MET A 251 15.90 4.93 8.80
C MET A 251 17.04 3.93 9.10
N VAL A 252 18.13 4.38 9.72
CA VAL A 252 19.24 3.51 10.10
C VAL A 252 18.80 2.47 11.14
N GLU A 253 17.98 2.88 12.10
CA GLU A 253 17.45 1.98 13.13
C GLU A 253 16.41 1.02 12.56
N ILE A 254 15.58 1.47 11.61
CA ILE A 254 14.67 0.60 10.86
C ILE A 254 15.46 -0.48 10.12
N ALA A 255 16.53 -0.11 9.40
CA ALA A 255 17.40 -1.05 8.72
C ALA A 255 18.04 -2.05 9.70
N ARG A 256 18.49 -1.58 10.87
CA ARG A 256 19.07 -2.42 11.92
C ARG A 256 18.05 -3.44 12.42
N GLN A 257 16.85 -3.01 12.77
CA GLN A 257 15.75 -3.88 13.19
C GLN A 257 15.39 -4.91 12.11
N THR A 258 15.40 -4.52 10.83
CA THR A 258 15.16 -5.46 9.73
C THR A 258 16.26 -6.50 9.59
N ILE A 259 17.53 -6.11 9.62
CA ILE A 259 18.66 -7.00 9.38
C ILE A 259 18.95 -7.90 10.60
N GLU A 260 18.96 -7.31 11.79
CA GLU A 260 19.43 -7.98 13.01
C GLU A 260 18.31 -8.72 13.74
N GLU A 261 17.08 -8.21 13.67
CA GLU A 261 15.93 -8.75 14.41
C GLU A 261 14.90 -9.42 13.48
N GLY A 262 15.13 -9.40 12.15
CA GLY A 262 14.23 -10.00 11.17
C GLY A 262 12.86 -9.32 11.11
N ARG A 263 12.78 -8.05 11.55
CA ARG A 263 11.54 -7.29 11.56
C ARG A 263 11.24 -6.76 10.15
N MET A 264 10.01 -6.86 9.69
CA MET A 264 9.51 -6.28 8.42
C MET A 264 9.87 -6.98 7.10
N MET A 265 11.13 -7.27 6.76
CA MET A 265 11.46 -7.80 5.42
C MET A 265 12.34 -9.05 5.46
N PRO A 266 12.02 -10.08 4.65
CA PRO A 266 12.80 -11.30 4.54
C PRO A 266 14.07 -11.05 3.71
N THR A 267 15.21 -10.88 4.38
CA THR A 267 16.50 -10.54 3.75
C THR A 267 17.09 -11.67 2.88
N GLU A 268 16.47 -12.85 2.90
CA GLU A 268 16.78 -14.01 2.07
C GLU A 268 16.48 -13.75 0.58
N PHE A 269 15.55 -12.84 0.26
CA PHE A 269 15.16 -12.50 -1.11
C PHE A 269 15.89 -11.24 -1.61
N ASN A 270 16.31 -11.24 -2.88
CA ASN A 270 16.98 -10.07 -3.46
C ASN A 270 16.01 -8.91 -3.68
N GLU A 271 14.74 -9.23 -3.85
CA GLU A 271 13.60 -8.32 -3.97
C GLU A 271 13.51 -7.37 -2.78
N ALA A 272 13.85 -7.84 -1.56
CA ALA A 272 13.86 -7.03 -0.35
C ALA A 272 14.75 -5.77 -0.44
N ARG A 273 15.79 -5.77 -1.29
CA ARG A 273 16.63 -4.57 -1.49
C ARG A 273 15.84 -3.44 -2.14
N PHE A 274 15.08 -3.77 -3.17
CA PHE A 274 14.32 -2.79 -3.92
C PHE A 274 13.07 -2.37 -3.16
N ASP A 275 12.42 -3.30 -2.46
CA ASP A 275 11.26 -2.98 -1.62
C ASP A 275 11.65 -2.13 -0.40
N PHE A 276 12.86 -2.28 0.15
CA PHE A 276 13.37 -1.39 1.17
C PHE A 276 13.56 0.06 0.67
N ASP A 277 14.12 0.24 -0.52
CA ASP A 277 14.26 1.57 -1.12
C ASP A 277 12.89 2.21 -1.38
N ARG A 278 11.90 1.41 -1.81
CA ARG A 278 10.52 1.88 -1.97
C ARG A 278 9.88 2.27 -0.66
N LEU A 279 10.04 1.48 0.39
CA LEU A 279 9.53 1.82 1.72
C LEU A 279 10.12 3.14 2.19
N ALA A 280 11.44 3.30 2.06
CA ALA A 280 12.11 4.54 2.39
C ALA A 280 11.49 5.71 1.59
N SER A 281 11.29 5.55 0.28
CA SER A 281 10.66 6.58 -0.55
C SER A 281 9.24 6.91 -0.07
N MET A 282 8.41 5.91 0.27
CA MET A 282 7.06 6.13 0.80
C MET A 282 7.04 6.84 2.15
N MET A 283 8.00 6.53 3.04
CA MET A 283 8.21 7.29 4.27
C MET A 283 8.58 8.75 3.99
N GLY A 284 9.35 9.00 2.93
CA GLY A 284 9.62 10.35 2.43
C GLY A 284 8.38 11.04 1.89
N ASN A 285 7.52 10.33 1.15
CA ASN A 285 6.24 10.84 0.66
C ASN A 285 5.31 11.22 1.81
N MET A 286 5.32 10.46 2.90
CA MET A 286 4.55 10.79 4.08
C MET A 286 5.04 12.09 4.74
N ALA A 287 6.35 12.31 4.79
CA ALA A 287 6.90 13.60 5.23
C ALA A 287 6.53 14.75 4.28
N LEU A 288 6.46 14.51 2.96
CA LEU A 288 5.98 15.49 1.98
C LEU A 288 4.48 15.79 2.15
N ILE A 289 3.64 14.78 2.44
CA ILE A 289 2.24 14.99 2.79
C ILE A 289 2.13 15.89 4.01
N HIS A 290 3.03 15.76 4.98
CA HIS A 290 3.06 16.61 6.17
C HIS A 290 3.98 17.84 6.04
N HIS A 291 4.37 18.26 4.82
CA HIS A 291 5.46 19.24 4.66
C HIS A 291 5.25 20.56 5.43
N ALA A 292 3.99 21.00 5.62
CA ALA A 292 3.66 22.21 6.37
C ALA A 292 3.97 22.09 7.87
N ASP A 293 3.89 20.88 8.41
CA ASP A 293 4.21 20.53 9.81
C ASP A 293 5.62 19.97 9.97
N ARG A 294 6.47 20.04 8.94
CA ARG A 294 7.84 19.48 8.97
C ARG A 294 8.88 20.58 8.87
N MET A 295 10.04 20.31 9.47
CA MET A 295 11.17 21.23 9.37
C MET A 295 11.90 21.01 8.05
N THR A 296 11.97 22.05 7.23
CA THR A 296 12.90 22.10 6.10
C THR A 296 14.09 22.97 6.47
N VAL A 297 15.30 22.42 6.39
CA VAL A 297 16.53 23.09 6.82
C VAL A 297 17.37 23.45 5.60
N ASP A 298 17.79 24.70 5.49
CA ASP A 298 18.81 25.10 4.52
C ASP A 298 20.21 24.82 5.09
N THR A 299 20.85 23.79 4.55
CA THR A 299 22.20 23.38 4.97
C THR A 299 23.32 24.20 4.31
N GLY A 300 22.97 25.17 3.46
CA GLY A 300 23.89 25.88 2.57
C GLY A 300 24.40 25.05 1.40
N ARG A 301 24.10 23.74 1.37
CA ARG A 301 24.37 22.84 0.23
C ARG A 301 23.10 22.47 -0.53
N GLY A 302 21.96 22.55 0.15
CA GLY A 302 20.64 22.20 -0.35
C GLY A 302 19.64 22.16 0.81
N LEU A 303 18.37 22.00 0.48
CA LEU A 303 17.27 21.93 1.44
C LEU A 303 17.06 20.48 1.90
N LEU A 304 16.94 20.28 3.20
CA LEU A 304 16.59 18.99 3.78
C LEU A 304 15.23 19.07 4.47
N LEU A 305 14.23 18.38 3.92
CA LEU A 305 12.98 18.12 4.63
C LEU A 305 13.24 16.97 5.61
N LEU A 306 13.04 17.22 6.90
CA LEU A 306 13.24 16.22 7.94
C LEU A 306 11.94 15.47 8.19
N SER A 307 11.89 14.17 7.86
CA SER A 307 10.78 13.31 8.26
C SER A 307 10.77 13.10 9.78
N ALA A 308 9.60 13.01 10.38
CA ALA A 308 9.40 12.68 11.79
C ALA A 308 9.17 11.17 11.98
N PRO A 309 9.40 10.61 13.19
CA PRO A 309 9.09 9.21 13.49
C PRO A 309 7.64 8.80 13.18
N VAL A 310 6.68 9.72 13.36
CA VAL A 310 5.26 9.51 12.99
C VAL A 310 5.07 9.22 11.49
N ASP A 311 5.93 9.73 10.61
CA ASP A 311 5.85 9.46 9.16
C ASP A 311 6.18 7.99 8.85
N TYR A 312 7.12 7.41 9.60
CA TYR A 312 7.46 5.99 9.50
C TYR A 312 6.32 5.12 9.99
N TRP A 313 5.72 5.53 11.12
CA TRP A 313 4.58 4.85 11.70
C TRP A 313 3.39 4.83 10.74
N TYR A 314 2.99 5.98 10.18
CA TYR A 314 1.93 6.05 9.18
C TYR A 314 2.19 5.14 7.98
N THR A 315 3.43 5.15 7.48
CA THR A 315 3.80 4.31 6.34
C THR A 315 3.65 2.83 6.67
N MET A 316 4.12 2.39 7.84
CA MET A 316 4.01 1.00 8.26
C MET A 316 2.55 0.57 8.52
N GLN A 317 1.72 1.45 9.09
CA GLN A 317 0.30 1.18 9.27
C GLN A 317 -0.42 1.01 7.93
N ILE A 318 -0.06 1.81 6.92
CA ILE A 318 -0.73 1.77 5.60
C ILE A 318 -0.24 0.61 4.72
N MET A 319 1.06 0.35 4.72
CA MET A 319 1.70 -0.49 3.68
C MET A 319 2.71 -1.50 4.22
N GLY A 320 2.91 -1.58 5.54
CA GLY A 320 3.86 -2.52 6.16
C GLY A 320 3.60 -3.97 5.76
N ASN A 321 2.35 -4.43 5.89
CA ASN A 321 1.97 -5.79 5.50
C ASN A 321 2.18 -6.02 4.00
N ASN A 322 1.69 -5.12 3.14
CA ASN A 322 1.80 -5.27 1.68
C ASN A 322 3.26 -5.25 1.19
N MET A 323 4.17 -4.58 1.90
CA MET A 323 5.60 -4.61 1.58
C MET A 323 6.25 -5.94 1.92
N VAL A 324 5.84 -6.58 3.02
CA VAL A 324 6.26 -7.94 3.35
C VAL A 324 5.78 -8.92 2.29
N MET A 325 4.52 -8.77 1.87
CA MET A 325 3.91 -9.56 0.79
C MET A 325 4.71 -9.47 -0.51
N SER A 326 5.03 -8.24 -0.91
CA SER A 326 5.84 -7.96 -2.10
C SER A 326 7.21 -8.65 -2.02
N ALA A 327 7.90 -8.52 -0.88
CA ALA A 327 9.24 -9.08 -0.70
C ALA A 327 9.25 -10.62 -0.69
N LEU A 328 8.17 -11.25 -0.22
CA LEU A 328 7.96 -12.69 -0.29
C LEU A 328 7.58 -13.16 -1.70
N ASN A 329 7.20 -12.24 -2.61
CA ASN A 329 6.68 -12.56 -3.94
C ASN A 329 5.53 -13.60 -3.88
N LEU A 330 4.65 -13.44 -2.88
CA LEU A 330 3.45 -14.24 -2.67
C LEU A 330 2.21 -13.39 -2.94
N THR A 331 1.23 -13.97 -3.63
CA THR A 331 -0.12 -13.38 -3.76
C THR A 331 -0.98 -13.70 -2.54
N ASP A 332 -2.09 -12.99 -2.36
CA ASP A 332 -3.07 -13.29 -1.32
C ASP A 332 -3.59 -14.74 -1.42
N GLU A 333 -3.77 -15.24 -2.65
CA GLU A 333 -4.15 -16.63 -2.86
C GLU A 333 -3.06 -17.62 -2.43
N ASP A 334 -1.78 -17.28 -2.66
CA ASP A 334 -0.66 -18.11 -2.21
C ASP A 334 -0.62 -18.20 -0.69
N GLN A 335 -0.80 -17.06 0.01
CA GLN A 335 -0.86 -17.05 1.46
C GLN A 335 -2.05 -17.79 2.03
N ALA A 336 -3.25 -17.60 1.47
CA ALA A 336 -4.42 -18.33 1.93
C ALA A 336 -4.21 -19.85 1.77
N ILE A 337 -3.51 -20.28 0.71
CA ILE A 337 -3.12 -21.68 0.54
C ILE A 337 -2.04 -22.09 1.55
N LEU A 338 -1.00 -21.29 1.79
CA LEU A 338 0.03 -21.60 2.79
C LEU A 338 -0.58 -21.73 4.18
N GLN A 339 -1.42 -20.78 4.58
CA GLN A 339 -2.13 -20.82 5.86
C GLN A 339 -3.02 -22.06 5.94
N LEU A 340 -3.80 -22.37 4.90
CA LEU A 340 -4.61 -23.59 4.88
C LEU A 340 -3.75 -24.86 4.95
N LEU A 341 -2.63 -24.93 4.21
CA LEU A 341 -1.71 -26.07 4.28
C LEU A 341 -1.03 -26.19 5.64
N ASN A 342 -0.91 -25.08 6.37
CA ASN A 342 -0.38 -25.04 7.72
C ASN A 342 -1.40 -25.53 8.75
N ASP A 343 -2.67 -25.17 8.55
CA ASP A 343 -3.79 -25.54 9.43
C ASP A 343 -4.22 -27.01 9.29
N LEU A 344 -3.82 -27.69 8.21
CA LEU A 344 -4.20 -29.07 7.91
C LEU A 344 -3.15 -30.07 8.41
N ASP A 345 -3.57 -31.02 9.25
CA ASP A 345 -2.75 -32.13 9.74
C ASP A 345 -2.40 -33.19 8.66
N TYR A 346 -2.78 -32.96 7.41
CA TYR A 346 -2.56 -33.88 6.30
C TYR A 346 -2.25 -33.11 5.03
N ALA A 347 -1.62 -33.77 4.05
CA ALA A 347 -1.37 -33.18 2.74
C ALA A 347 -2.65 -33.25 1.88
N PRO A 348 -3.38 -32.14 1.64
CA PRO A 348 -4.61 -32.17 0.85
C PRO A 348 -4.33 -32.26 -0.65
N ALA A 349 -5.33 -32.71 -1.42
CA ALA A 349 -5.31 -32.57 -2.87
C ALA A 349 -5.81 -31.18 -3.28
N ARG A 350 -5.44 -30.73 -4.49
CA ARG A 350 -5.85 -29.41 -5.04
C ARG A 350 -7.35 -29.11 -4.90
N LYS A 351 -8.20 -30.11 -5.15
CA LYS A 351 -9.65 -29.96 -5.07
C LYS A 351 -10.12 -29.66 -3.64
N ASP A 352 -9.48 -30.28 -2.66
CA ASP A 352 -9.82 -30.11 -1.25
C ASP A 352 -9.38 -28.73 -0.77
N ILE A 353 -8.17 -28.29 -1.18
CA ILE A 353 -7.68 -26.91 -0.98
C ILE A 353 -8.71 -25.89 -1.50
N GLN A 354 -9.18 -26.06 -2.73
CA GLN A 354 -10.16 -25.17 -3.33
C GLN A 354 -11.49 -25.15 -2.56
N GLN A 355 -11.97 -26.31 -2.10
CA GLN A 355 -13.24 -26.41 -1.38
C GLN A 355 -13.16 -25.72 -0.03
N GLU A 356 -12.05 -25.89 0.69
CA GLU A 356 -11.84 -25.27 1.99
C GLU A 356 -11.67 -23.77 1.91
N LEU A 357 -10.87 -23.26 0.96
CA LEU A 357 -10.76 -21.81 0.74
C LEU A 357 -12.11 -21.16 0.43
N ARG A 358 -12.96 -21.84 -0.36
CA ARG A 358 -14.33 -21.36 -0.60
C ARG A 358 -15.21 -21.39 0.63
N ARG A 359 -15.02 -22.37 1.51
CA ARG A 359 -15.73 -22.44 2.80
C ARG A 359 -15.32 -21.30 3.72
N LEU A 360 -14.05 -20.90 3.68
CA LEU A 360 -13.48 -19.76 4.39
C LEU A 360 -13.86 -18.40 3.76
N GLY A 361 -14.65 -18.39 2.68
CA GLY A 361 -15.16 -17.16 2.07
C GLY A 361 -14.36 -16.63 0.88
N HIS A 362 -13.24 -17.27 0.51
CA HIS A 362 -12.44 -16.86 -0.65
C HIS A 362 -13.13 -17.24 -1.97
N ASN A 363 -13.23 -16.29 -2.89
CA ASN A 363 -13.81 -16.51 -4.22
C ASN A 363 -12.78 -17.04 -5.23
N ILE A 364 -12.27 -18.26 -4.99
CA ILE A 364 -11.17 -18.84 -5.78
C ILE A 364 -11.61 -19.97 -6.74
N ARG A 365 -11.02 -20.07 -7.93
CA ARG A 365 -11.28 -21.16 -8.91
C ARG A 365 -10.15 -22.19 -8.90
N ASP A 366 -10.45 -23.39 -9.41
CA ASP A 366 -9.49 -24.50 -9.46
C ASP A 366 -8.24 -24.17 -10.28
N SER A 367 -8.40 -23.36 -11.33
CA SER A 367 -7.28 -22.83 -12.13
C SER A 367 -6.37 -21.91 -11.32
N ASP A 368 -6.96 -21.11 -10.44
CA ASP A 368 -6.25 -20.12 -9.64
C ASP A 368 -5.43 -20.85 -8.56
N VAL A 369 -6.04 -21.85 -7.88
CA VAL A 369 -5.33 -22.75 -6.95
C VAL A 369 -4.20 -23.51 -7.65
N LYS A 370 -4.44 -24.03 -8.86
CA LYS A 370 -3.40 -24.75 -9.60
C LYS A 370 -2.18 -23.84 -9.85
N ARG A 371 -2.42 -22.62 -10.32
CA ARG A 371 -1.37 -21.65 -10.63
C ARG A 371 -0.57 -21.28 -9.38
N ALA A 372 -1.26 -21.00 -8.28
CA ALA A 372 -0.64 -20.69 -6.99
C ALA A 372 0.27 -21.85 -6.52
N LEU A 373 -0.23 -23.10 -6.57
CA LEU A 373 0.57 -24.29 -6.22
C LEU A 373 1.79 -24.48 -7.15
N ASP A 374 1.63 -24.28 -8.46
CA ASP A 374 2.74 -24.40 -9.41
C ASP A 374 3.81 -23.33 -9.12
N SER A 375 3.42 -22.08 -8.86
CA SER A 375 4.33 -20.97 -8.54
C SER A 375 5.04 -21.17 -7.20
N MET A 376 4.30 -21.47 -6.12
CA MET A 376 4.88 -21.72 -4.79
C MET A 376 5.82 -22.93 -4.78
N ARG A 377 5.55 -23.95 -5.60
CA ARG A 377 6.46 -25.10 -5.76
C ARG A 377 7.77 -24.69 -6.43
N GLU A 378 7.70 -23.85 -7.46
CA GLU A 378 8.89 -23.33 -8.15
C GLU A 378 9.74 -22.43 -7.23
N SER A 379 9.08 -21.62 -6.40
CA SER A 379 9.71 -20.77 -5.38
C SER A 379 10.16 -21.55 -4.13
N GLY A 380 9.77 -22.81 -3.99
CA GLY A 380 10.22 -23.71 -2.92
C GLY A 380 9.43 -23.63 -1.61
N TYR A 381 8.29 -22.91 -1.56
CA TYR A 381 7.44 -22.80 -0.35
C TYR A 381 6.67 -24.07 -0.03
N ILE A 382 6.34 -24.87 -1.04
CA ILE A 382 5.57 -26.11 -0.88
C ILE A 382 6.25 -27.30 -1.54
N THR A 383 5.98 -28.48 -0.99
CA THR A 383 6.40 -29.77 -1.54
C THR A 383 5.20 -30.48 -2.16
N GLU A 384 5.36 -30.90 -3.42
CA GLU A 384 4.40 -31.77 -4.10
C GLU A 384 4.76 -33.23 -3.84
N HIS A 385 3.80 -34.01 -3.35
CA HIS A 385 3.96 -35.44 -3.11
C HIS A 385 3.41 -36.26 -4.27
N SER A 386 4.18 -37.25 -4.70
CA SER A 386 3.77 -38.15 -5.78
C SER A 386 2.56 -38.99 -5.38
N GLY A 387 1.47 -38.91 -6.16
CA GLY A 387 0.22 -39.62 -5.91
C GLY A 387 -0.83 -39.36 -6.99
N SER A 388 -1.97 -40.06 -6.92
CA SER A 388 -3.16 -39.75 -7.73
C SER A 388 -4.39 -39.74 -6.82
N PRO A 389 -4.91 -38.56 -6.43
CA PRO A 389 -4.45 -37.22 -6.82
C PRO A 389 -3.10 -36.81 -6.20
N LEU A 390 -2.44 -35.81 -6.79
CA LEU A 390 -1.28 -35.13 -6.20
C LEU A 390 -1.71 -34.43 -4.91
N THR A 391 -0.84 -34.46 -3.90
CA THR A 391 -1.06 -33.79 -2.61
C THR A 391 0.09 -32.85 -2.29
N TYR A 392 -0.17 -31.85 -1.45
CA TYR A 392 0.75 -30.74 -1.19
C TYR A 392 0.99 -30.58 0.31
N SER A 393 2.20 -30.21 0.70
CA SER A 393 2.52 -29.80 2.08
C SER A 393 3.47 -28.62 2.08
N ILE A 394 3.57 -27.93 3.20
CA ILE A 394 4.56 -26.88 3.42
C ILE A 394 5.99 -27.47 3.39
N SER A 395 6.96 -26.69 2.89
CA SER A 395 8.39 -27.01 2.97
C SER A 395 9.05 -26.33 4.17
N ASP A 396 10.25 -26.79 4.57
CA ASP A 396 11.04 -26.13 5.63
C ASP A 396 11.34 -24.65 5.32
N PHE A 397 11.41 -24.30 4.03
CA PHE A 397 11.69 -22.93 3.56
C PHE A 397 10.54 -21.96 3.80
N ALA A 398 9.30 -22.45 3.95
CA ALA A 398 8.16 -21.60 4.25
C ALA A 398 8.25 -20.92 5.62
N SER A 399 9.13 -21.38 6.53
CA SER A 399 9.39 -20.65 7.78
C SER A 399 9.90 -19.21 7.57
N VAL A 400 10.42 -18.89 6.38
CA VAL A 400 10.80 -17.52 6.00
C VAL A 400 9.59 -16.60 5.82
N THR A 401 8.37 -17.15 5.69
CA THR A 401 7.13 -16.34 5.63
C THR A 401 6.67 -15.85 7.00
N ASP A 402 7.21 -16.38 8.10
CA ASP A 402 6.92 -15.91 9.48
C ASP A 402 7.69 -14.62 9.79
N VAL A 403 7.44 -13.55 9.03
CA VAL A 403 8.06 -12.24 9.26
C VAL A 403 7.23 -11.48 10.29
N ASN A 404 7.85 -11.07 11.40
CA ASN A 404 7.20 -10.17 12.36
C ASN A 404 7.21 -8.75 11.78
N VAL A 405 6.04 -8.25 11.42
CA VAL A 405 5.86 -6.89 10.89
C VAL A 405 5.59 -5.95 12.07
N SER A 406 6.57 -5.82 12.96
CA SER A 406 6.54 -4.84 14.05
C SER A 406 7.85 -4.10 14.10
N LEU A 407 7.77 -2.82 14.41
CA LEU A 407 8.94 -1.97 14.66
C LEU A 407 8.89 -1.50 16.10
N ASN A 408 10.05 -1.45 16.75
CA ASN A 408 10.18 -0.78 18.04
C ASN A 408 10.31 0.72 17.78
N TYR A 409 9.18 1.43 17.84
CA TYR A 409 9.12 2.86 17.60
C TYR A 409 9.81 3.67 18.69
N ASN A 410 9.88 3.21 19.94
CA ASN A 410 10.67 3.89 20.96
C ASN A 410 12.15 3.96 20.55
N SER A 411 12.73 2.84 20.09
CA SER A 411 14.10 2.82 19.57
C SER A 411 14.27 3.69 18.31
N ILE A 412 13.27 3.75 17.44
CA ILE A 412 13.31 4.61 16.24
C ILE A 412 13.26 6.09 16.62
N VAL A 413 12.45 6.48 17.61
CA VAL A 413 12.37 7.86 18.12
C VAL A 413 13.70 8.28 18.74
N GLU A 414 14.29 7.42 19.58
CA GLU A 414 15.61 7.63 20.18
C GLU A 414 16.70 7.79 19.10
N ALA A 415 16.74 6.87 18.13
CA ALA A 415 17.70 6.91 17.04
C ALA A 415 17.53 8.16 16.15
N ALA A 416 16.29 8.55 15.83
CA ALA A 416 16.04 9.77 15.06
C ALA A 416 16.53 11.02 15.79
N ALA A 417 16.39 11.06 17.13
CA ALA A 417 16.87 12.17 17.94
C ALA A 417 18.41 12.26 17.95
N ASP A 418 19.10 11.13 17.95
CA ASP A 418 20.56 11.10 17.88
C ASP A 418 21.08 11.38 16.47
N GLU A 419 20.50 10.75 15.44
CA GLU A 419 21.00 10.81 14.07
C GLU A 419 20.78 12.17 13.42
N VAL A 420 19.74 12.93 13.78
CA VAL A 420 19.56 14.29 13.24
C VAL A 420 20.76 15.20 13.53
N ARG A 421 21.47 14.97 14.64
CA ARG A 421 22.69 15.71 15.01
C ARG A 421 23.90 15.33 14.17
N ASN A 422 23.87 14.16 13.54
CA ASN A 422 24.93 13.66 12.67
C ASN A 422 24.73 14.08 11.21
N ILE A 423 23.56 14.63 10.85
CA ILE A 423 23.29 15.09 9.49
C ILE A 423 24.16 16.30 9.17
N GLN A 424 24.93 16.18 8.09
CA GLN A 424 25.83 17.23 7.67
C GLN A 424 25.10 18.53 7.31
N GLY A 425 25.48 19.62 7.96
CA GLY A 425 24.93 20.96 7.70
C GLY A 425 23.75 21.34 8.58
N ILE A 426 23.34 20.47 9.51
CA ILE A 426 22.40 20.81 10.57
C ILE A 426 23.17 21.28 11.79
N GLU A 427 22.87 22.50 12.26
CA GLU A 427 23.45 23.04 13.49
C GLU A 427 22.78 22.42 14.73
N PRO A 428 23.50 22.32 15.87
CA PRO A 428 22.96 21.71 17.09
C PRO A 428 21.63 22.30 17.55
N GLU A 429 21.43 23.62 17.43
CA GLU A 429 20.18 24.27 17.84
C GLU A 429 18.98 23.89 16.96
N VAL A 430 19.21 23.59 15.67
CA VAL A 430 18.16 23.10 14.76
C VAL A 430 17.85 21.64 15.06
N ALA A 431 18.88 20.83 15.33
CA ALA A 431 18.71 19.44 15.74
C ALA A 431 17.92 19.33 17.05
N ASP A 432 18.25 20.13 18.07
CA ASP A 432 17.52 20.14 19.33
C ASP A 432 16.06 20.59 19.16
N GLU A 433 15.79 21.52 18.25
CA GLU A 433 14.41 21.91 17.92
C GLU A 433 13.64 20.79 17.20
N TYR A 434 14.29 20.04 16.30
CA TYR A 434 13.70 18.84 15.69
C TYR A 434 13.33 17.81 16.77
N VAL A 435 14.25 17.51 17.68
CA VAL A 435 14.01 16.55 18.78
C VAL A 435 12.81 16.98 19.62
N ARG A 436 12.80 18.25 20.04
CA ARG A 436 11.71 18.81 20.85
C ARG A 436 10.35 18.75 20.14
N ARG A 437 10.31 18.91 18.81
CA ARG A 437 9.06 18.92 18.04
C ARG A 437 8.54 17.54 17.69
N TYR A 438 9.41 16.59 17.37
CA TYR A 438 9.02 15.34 16.72
C TYR A 438 9.46 14.07 17.47
N CYS A 439 10.34 14.18 18.47
CA CYS A 439 10.80 13.05 19.26
C CYS A 439 10.35 13.12 20.73
N GLU A 440 9.65 14.18 21.14
CA GLU A 440 9.22 14.41 22.52
C GLU A 440 7.75 14.83 22.60
N GLY A 441 7.08 14.46 23.69
CA GLY A 441 5.75 14.97 24.04
C GLY A 441 4.70 14.72 22.94
N SER A 442 4.09 15.79 22.44
CA SER A 442 3.09 15.67 21.37
C SER A 442 3.67 15.24 20.02
N GLY A 443 5.00 15.28 19.85
CA GLY A 443 5.67 14.88 18.61
C GLY A 443 5.57 13.38 18.30
N THR A 444 5.30 12.55 19.30
CA THR A 444 5.08 11.10 19.16
C THR A 444 3.60 10.73 19.06
N ILE A 445 2.70 11.71 19.13
CA ILE A 445 1.26 11.46 19.03
C ILE A 445 0.83 11.61 17.58
N ALA A 446 0.25 10.56 17.02
CA ALA A 446 -0.30 10.51 15.66
C ALA A 446 -1.82 10.32 15.68
N VAL A 447 -2.50 10.65 14.59
CA VAL A 447 -3.94 10.37 14.41
C VAL A 447 -4.06 9.15 13.52
N HIS A 448 -4.52 8.03 14.07
CA HIS A 448 -4.52 6.75 13.40
C HIS A 448 -5.24 6.81 12.04
N PRO A 449 -4.58 6.39 10.95
CA PRO A 449 -5.04 6.68 9.60
C PRO A 449 -6.41 6.07 9.29
N PHE A 450 -6.76 4.96 9.91
CA PHE A 450 -8.01 4.23 9.65
C PHE A 450 -9.14 4.58 10.60
N THR A 451 -8.84 4.89 11.86
CA THR A 451 -9.84 5.09 12.92
C THR A 451 -10.05 6.56 13.29
N GLY A 452 -9.06 7.42 13.02
CA GLY A 452 -9.07 8.83 13.43
C GLY A 452 -8.78 9.05 14.92
N GLU A 453 -8.34 8.01 15.65
CA GLU A 453 -8.04 8.11 17.08
C GLU A 453 -6.60 8.57 17.31
N ALA A 454 -6.37 9.34 18.37
CA ALA A 454 -5.01 9.74 18.75
C ALA A 454 -4.26 8.57 19.39
N VAL A 455 -3.06 8.27 18.90
CA VAL A 455 -2.22 7.14 19.31
C VAL A 455 -0.82 7.65 19.62
N ASP A 456 -0.23 7.20 20.73
CA ASP A 456 1.20 7.35 20.97
C ASP A 456 1.95 6.24 20.22
N ILE A 457 2.73 6.61 19.21
CA ILE A 457 3.41 5.63 18.35
C ILE A 457 4.42 4.78 19.13
N THR A 458 4.90 5.23 20.29
CA THR A 458 5.87 4.50 21.11
C THR A 458 5.25 3.39 21.96
N GLU A 459 3.93 3.42 22.12
CA GLU A 459 3.14 2.42 22.83
C GLU A 459 2.30 1.55 21.89
N ASP A 460 2.32 1.84 20.58
CA ASP A 460 1.52 1.13 19.59
C ASP A 460 2.22 -0.13 19.08
N ASP A 461 1.77 -1.27 19.60
CA ASP A 461 2.18 -2.60 19.15
C ASP A 461 1.13 -3.26 18.23
N SER A 462 0.07 -2.55 17.81
CA SER A 462 -1.07 -3.13 17.06
C SER A 462 -0.68 -3.93 15.81
N LEU A 463 0.26 -3.43 15.01
CA LEU A 463 0.75 -4.12 13.82
C LEU A 463 1.50 -5.42 14.19
N GLY A 464 2.24 -5.38 15.30
CA GLY A 464 2.94 -6.52 15.87
C GLY A 464 2.01 -7.54 16.50
N GLU A 465 0.96 -7.10 17.18
CA GLU A 465 -0.10 -7.95 17.73
C GLU A 465 -0.87 -8.63 16.60
N MET A 466 -1.29 -7.90 15.57
CA MET A 466 -1.99 -8.48 14.40
C MET A 466 -1.15 -9.56 13.70
N THR A 467 0.15 -9.34 13.52
CA THR A 467 1.04 -10.31 12.86
C THR A 467 1.49 -11.44 13.79
N SER A 468 1.67 -11.15 15.08
CA SER A 468 2.02 -12.16 16.09
C SER A 468 0.82 -13.05 16.42
N GLU A 469 -0.41 -12.54 16.53
CA GLU A 469 -1.62 -13.35 16.72
C GLU A 469 -1.83 -14.32 15.54
N ALA A 470 -1.55 -13.86 14.31
CA ALA A 470 -1.54 -14.71 13.13
C ALA A 470 -0.45 -15.82 13.20
N SER A 471 0.74 -15.50 13.74
CA SER A 471 1.87 -16.44 13.89
C SER A 471 1.81 -17.33 15.15
N GLU A 472 1.18 -16.89 16.24
CA GLU A 472 1.09 -17.61 17.52
C GLU A 472 -0.07 -18.62 17.52
N LYS A 473 -1.22 -18.29 16.92
CA LYS A 473 -2.24 -19.30 16.57
C LYS A 473 -1.60 -20.42 15.74
N THR A 474 -0.75 -20.04 14.80
CA THR A 474 0.04 -20.96 13.96
C THR A 474 1.00 -21.84 14.80
N LYS A 475 1.73 -21.27 15.77
CA LYS A 475 2.70 -22.03 16.60
C LYS A 475 2.10 -22.91 17.70
N ALA A 476 0.99 -22.49 18.33
CA ALA A 476 0.31 -23.28 19.37
C ALA A 476 -0.29 -24.57 18.79
N ILE A 477 -0.85 -24.48 17.58
CA ILE A 477 -1.38 -25.61 16.82
C ILE A 477 -0.26 -26.58 16.40
N VAL A 478 0.88 -26.07 15.92
CA VAL A 478 2.07 -26.88 15.55
C VAL A 478 2.66 -27.68 16.71
N LYS A 479 2.54 -27.18 17.96
CA LYS A 479 3.05 -27.88 19.15
C LYS A 479 2.05 -28.83 19.81
N GLY A 480 0.80 -28.86 19.33
CA GLY A 480 -0.27 -29.65 19.95
C GLY A 480 -0.59 -29.20 21.39
N GLU A 481 -0.39 -27.91 21.69
CA GLU A 481 -0.74 -27.32 22.98
C GLU A 481 -2.23 -26.92 22.94
N GLU A 482 -3.00 -27.26 23.98
CA GLU A 482 -4.43 -26.92 24.06
C GLU A 482 -4.60 -25.40 23.98
N VAL A 483 -5.32 -24.93 22.96
CA VAL A 483 -5.74 -23.54 22.85
C VAL A 483 -6.77 -23.29 23.94
N ASP A 484 -6.49 -22.38 24.86
CA ASP A 484 -7.35 -22.07 26.00
C ASP A 484 -8.74 -21.61 25.50
N GLU A 485 -9.82 -22.19 26.05
CA GLU A 485 -11.21 -21.99 25.60
C GLU A 485 -11.66 -20.51 25.73
N GLU A 486 -10.95 -19.71 26.53
CA GLU A 486 -11.20 -18.26 26.67
C GLU A 486 -10.90 -17.49 25.37
N MET A 487 -9.92 -17.94 24.56
CA MET A 487 -9.53 -17.35 23.26
C MET A 487 -10.50 -17.67 22.10
N ALA A 488 -11.34 -18.71 22.24
CA ALA A 488 -12.35 -19.07 21.24
C ALA A 488 -13.62 -18.19 21.35
N SER A 489 -13.83 -17.53 22.49
CA SER A 489 -15.07 -16.80 22.78
C SER A 489 -15.14 -15.37 22.22
N ILE A 490 -14.03 -14.83 21.68
CA ILE A 490 -13.94 -13.42 21.26
C ILE A 490 -14.39 -13.21 19.80
N PHE A 491 -14.47 -14.27 18.98
CA PHE A 491 -14.97 -14.20 17.60
C PHE A 491 -16.38 -14.77 17.40
N GLU A 492 -17.03 -15.24 18.47
CA GLU A 492 -18.49 -15.36 18.49
C GLU A 492 -19.10 -14.05 19.00
N GLU A 493 -18.94 -12.96 18.23
CA GLU A 493 -19.96 -11.91 18.32
C GLU A 493 -21.27 -12.53 17.84
N GLU A 494 -22.13 -12.94 18.79
CA GLU A 494 -23.52 -13.23 18.47
C GLU A 494 -24.05 -12.02 17.69
N PRO A 495 -24.59 -12.21 16.46
CA PRO A 495 -25.09 -11.10 15.67
C PRO A 495 -26.08 -10.31 16.52
N LEU A 496 -26.00 -8.97 16.51
CA LEU A 496 -26.84 -8.07 17.32
C LEU A 496 -28.36 -8.40 17.24
N HIS A 497 -28.80 -9.04 16.16
CA HIS A 497 -30.15 -9.55 15.96
C HIS A 497 -30.51 -10.79 16.80
N ALA A 498 -29.56 -11.66 17.13
CA ALA A 498 -29.76 -12.82 18.02
C ALA A 498 -29.90 -12.39 19.49
N GLN A 499 -29.20 -11.33 19.91
CA GLN A 499 -29.35 -10.73 21.23
C GLN A 499 -30.71 -10.03 21.40
N GLN A 500 -31.18 -9.30 20.39
CA GLN A 500 -32.52 -8.68 20.40
C GLN A 500 -33.65 -9.73 20.43
N ALA A 501 -33.49 -10.86 19.74
CA ALA A 501 -34.48 -11.94 19.76
C ALA A 501 -34.55 -12.67 21.13
N LYS A 502 -33.40 -12.86 21.80
CA LYS A 502 -33.36 -13.43 23.16
C LYS A 502 -33.92 -12.48 24.21
N ASP A 503 -33.72 -11.16 24.06
CA ASP A 503 -34.27 -10.15 24.97
C ASP A 503 -35.80 -9.98 24.80
N GLU A 504 -36.33 -10.11 23.58
CA GLU A 504 -37.77 -10.15 23.33
C GLU A 504 -38.42 -11.45 23.85
N GLU A 505 -37.80 -12.62 23.69
CA GLU A 505 -38.30 -13.87 24.29
C GLU A 505 -38.24 -13.85 25.82
N ALA A 506 -37.20 -13.24 26.41
CA ALA A 506 -37.09 -13.08 27.86
C ALA A 506 -38.18 -12.14 28.43
N GLN A 507 -38.50 -11.03 27.75
CA GLN A 507 -39.59 -10.12 28.14
C GLN A 507 -40.99 -10.75 27.96
N THR A 508 -41.15 -11.63 26.97
CA THR A 508 -42.41 -12.36 26.76
C THR A 508 -42.61 -13.47 27.80
N SER A 509 -41.54 -14.15 28.23
CA SER A 509 -41.61 -15.17 29.31
C SER A 509 -41.87 -14.60 30.72
N LEU A 510 -41.44 -13.36 30.96
CA LEU A 510 -41.67 -12.64 32.22
C LEU A 510 -43.08 -12.05 32.33
N THR A 511 -43.80 -11.90 31.22
CA THR A 511 -45.21 -11.46 31.21
C THR A 511 -46.20 -12.62 31.28
N GLU A 512 -45.81 -13.85 30.92
CA GLU A 512 -46.68 -15.04 30.99
C GLU A 512 -46.67 -15.79 32.34
N THR A 513 -45.73 -15.49 33.25
CA THR A 513 -45.66 -16.09 34.59
C THR A 513 -46.28 -15.24 35.71
N GLY A 514 -46.89 -14.09 35.37
CA GLY A 514 -47.51 -13.14 36.30
C GLY A 514 -49.05 -13.14 36.28
N GLY A 515 -49.70 -14.27 36.59
CA GLY A 515 -51.14 -14.36 36.84
C GLY A 515 -51.63 -15.81 36.67
N THR A 516 -52.33 -16.48 37.58
CA THR A 516 -53.27 -16.01 38.60
C THR A 516 -53.64 -17.20 39.52
N LEU A 517 -54.16 -16.87 40.72
CA LEU A 517 -55.03 -17.66 41.62
C LEU A 517 -54.30 -18.42 42.76
N GLU A 518 -54.59 -18.22 44.06
CA GLU A 518 -55.78 -17.71 44.77
C GLU A 518 -55.43 -16.79 45.95
#